data_AF-A0A924XHX8-F1
#
_entry.id   AF-A0A924XHX8-F1
#
_cell.length_a   1.000
_cell.length_b   1.000
_cell.length_c   1.000
_cell.angle_alpha   90.00
_cell.angle_beta   90.00
_cell.angle_gamma   90.00
#
_symmetry.space_group_name_H-M   'P 1'
#
loop_
_entity.id
_entity.type
_entity.pdbx_description
1 polymer ?
#
loop_
_entity_poly.entity_id
_entity_poly.type
_entity_poly.pdbx_seq_one_letter_code
_entity_poly.pdbx_strand_id
1 'polypeptide(L)'
;VFPDEPEKNGDEFASVLQTLPNTILTPHIGGSTEEAQANIGLDVTSKLINYIELGTSNGSHTVPQLNLPPQDKTHRILHIHENITGVLGEINSKLSEKGINILGQYLKTNNEIGYVILDVNTKLSKEAFEILKEVRGTIKTRIVY
;
A
#
# COMPACT_ATOMS: atom_id res chain seq x y z
N VAL A 1 -10.91 21.82 -13.84
CA VAL A 1 -9.49 21.43 -14.01
C VAL A 1 -9.13 21.64 -15.46
N PHE A 2 -7.88 22.00 -15.72
CA PHE A 2 -7.38 22.31 -17.07
C PHE A 2 -6.25 21.33 -17.44
N PRO A 3 -5.97 21.10 -18.75
CA PRO A 3 -4.87 20.22 -19.16
C PRO A 3 -3.50 20.69 -18.67
N ASP A 4 -3.26 22.00 -18.76
CA ASP A 4 -2.08 22.67 -18.25
C ASP A 4 -2.51 23.61 -17.12
N GLU A 5 -1.92 23.43 -15.94
CA GLU A 5 -2.21 24.24 -14.75
C GLU A 5 -0.92 24.88 -14.23
N PRO A 6 -0.96 26.11 -13.70
CA PRO A 6 0.22 26.75 -13.13
C PRO A 6 0.78 25.92 -11.97
N GLU A 7 2.12 25.84 -11.86
CA GLU A 7 2.77 25.02 -10.82
C GLU A 7 2.58 25.61 -9.41
N LYS A 8 2.45 26.93 -9.32
CA LYS A 8 2.27 27.66 -8.06
C LYS A 8 1.43 28.92 -8.25
N ASN A 9 0.95 29.45 -7.12
CA ASN A 9 0.26 30.72 -7.09
C ASN A 9 1.17 31.85 -7.59
N GLY A 10 0.63 32.67 -8.51
CA GLY A 10 1.34 33.81 -9.11
C GLY A 10 1.94 33.51 -10.49
N ASP A 11 2.01 32.25 -10.90
CA ASP A 11 2.39 31.88 -12.27
C ASP A 11 1.24 32.19 -13.25
N GLU A 12 1.60 32.43 -14.51
CA GLU A 12 0.63 32.78 -15.55
C GLU A 12 -0.29 31.59 -15.88
N PHE A 13 -1.59 31.86 -15.98
CA PHE A 13 -2.58 30.88 -16.44
C PHE A 13 -3.15 31.34 -17.79
N ALA A 14 -3.07 30.47 -18.79
CA ALA A 14 -3.60 30.71 -20.12
C ALA A 14 -4.65 29.66 -20.49
N SER A 15 -5.82 30.12 -20.96
CA SER A 15 -6.85 29.24 -21.52
C SER A 15 -7.70 30.00 -22.53
N VAL A 16 -8.07 29.34 -23.63
CA VAL A 16 -9.02 29.89 -24.62
C VAL A 16 -10.36 30.28 -24.00
N LEU A 17 -10.68 29.74 -22.82
CA LEU A 17 -11.91 30.01 -22.10
C LEU A 17 -11.91 31.36 -21.38
N GLN A 18 -10.76 32.01 -21.17
CA GLN A 18 -10.66 33.29 -20.45
C GLN A 18 -11.41 34.44 -21.14
N THR A 19 -11.61 34.35 -22.46
CA THR A 19 -12.27 35.40 -23.26
C THR A 19 -13.76 35.14 -23.50
N LEU A 20 -14.28 33.99 -23.05
CA LEU A 20 -15.65 33.59 -23.36
C LEU A 20 -16.64 34.20 -22.36
N PRO A 21 -17.78 34.75 -22.84
CA PRO A 21 -18.81 35.27 -21.97
C PRO A 21 -19.48 34.13 -21.17
N ASN A 22 -20.06 34.46 -20.02
CA ASN A 22 -20.84 33.54 -19.19
C ASN A 22 -20.07 32.26 -18.76
N THR A 23 -18.76 32.38 -18.55
CA THR A 23 -17.87 31.27 -18.15
C THR A 23 -17.24 31.57 -16.80
N ILE A 24 -17.33 30.63 -15.85
CA ILE A 24 -16.66 30.71 -14.55
C ILE A 24 -15.44 29.80 -14.58
N LEU A 25 -14.26 30.37 -14.35
CA LEU A 25 -13.00 29.64 -14.24
C LEU A 25 -12.57 29.62 -12.78
N THR A 26 -12.31 28.43 -12.24
CA THR A 26 -11.84 28.24 -10.86
C THR A 26 -10.47 27.55 -10.86
N PRO A 27 -9.50 27.99 -10.06
CA PRO A 27 -8.13 27.46 -10.07
C PRO A 27 -8.02 26.11 -9.34
N HIS A 28 -8.69 25.08 -9.86
CA HIS A 28 -8.70 23.71 -9.31
C HIS A 28 -9.03 23.64 -7.80
N ILE A 29 -9.91 24.52 -7.33
CA ILE A 29 -10.31 24.57 -5.91
C ILE A 29 -11.57 23.76 -5.60
N GLY A 30 -11.96 22.82 -6.46
CA GLY A 30 -13.22 22.08 -6.32
C GLY A 30 -13.36 21.30 -5.00
N GLY A 31 -12.24 20.89 -4.41
CA GLY A 31 -12.17 20.25 -3.09
C GLY A 31 -11.37 21.04 -2.05
N SER A 32 -11.04 22.31 -2.31
CA SER A 32 -10.16 23.11 -1.46
C SER A 32 -10.95 23.83 -0.36
N THR A 33 -11.57 23.05 0.54
CA THR A 33 -12.30 23.57 1.71
C THR A 33 -11.68 23.06 3.02
N GLU A 34 -11.95 23.75 4.13
CA GLU A 34 -11.45 23.34 5.44
C GLU A 34 -12.00 21.97 5.88
N GLU A 35 -13.27 21.70 5.56
CA GLU A 35 -13.91 20.41 5.83
C GLU A 35 -13.27 19.28 5.02
N ALA A 36 -12.93 19.54 3.75
CA ALA A 36 -12.23 18.59 2.91
C ALA A 36 -10.83 18.28 3.48
N GLN A 37 -10.09 19.30 3.92
CA GLN A 37 -8.78 19.11 4.56
C GLN A 37 -8.87 18.30 5.87
N ALA A 38 -9.89 18.56 6.71
CA ALA A 38 -10.14 17.78 7.91
C ALA A 38 -10.41 16.30 7.59
N ASN A 39 -11.24 16.04 6.58
CA ASN A 39 -11.54 14.68 6.12
C ASN A 39 -10.32 13.97 5.53
N ILE A 40 -9.49 14.68 4.75
CA ILE A 40 -8.22 14.15 4.22
C ILE A 40 -7.29 13.75 5.37
N GLY A 41 -7.17 14.59 6.39
CA GLY A 41 -6.36 14.29 7.57
C GLY A 41 -6.78 12.99 8.27
N LEU A 42 -8.08 12.80 8.46
CA LEU A 42 -8.64 11.58 9.05
C LEU A 42 -8.43 10.34 8.15
N ASP A 43 -8.74 10.45 6.86
CA ASP A 43 -8.65 9.33 5.91
C ASP A 43 -7.20 8.85 5.73
N VAL A 44 -6.27 9.77 5.46
CA VAL A 44 -4.86 9.43 5.25
C VAL A 44 -4.25 8.86 6.52
N THR A 45 -4.53 9.45 7.68
CA THR A 45 -4.01 8.96 8.96
C THR A 45 -4.55 7.58 9.29
N SER A 46 -5.86 7.34 9.08
CA SER A 46 -6.47 6.02 9.25
C SER A 46 -5.81 4.97 8.36
N LYS A 47 -5.55 5.28 7.08
CA LYS A 47 -4.83 4.38 6.16
C LYS A 47 -3.40 4.08 6.63
N LEU A 48 -2.67 5.08 7.12
CA LEU A 48 -1.32 4.90 7.65
C LEU A 48 -1.30 4.02 8.91
N ILE A 49 -2.21 4.27 9.86
CA ILE A 49 -2.36 3.45 11.07
C ILE A 49 -2.68 2.00 10.67
N ASN A 50 -3.67 1.80 9.81
CA ASN A 50 -4.06 0.47 9.36
C ASN A 50 -2.91 -0.27 8.64
N TYR A 51 -2.11 0.42 7.84
CA TYR A 51 -0.90 -0.18 7.24
C TYR A 51 0.16 -0.52 8.31
N ILE A 52 0.37 0.35 9.29
CA ILE A 52 1.36 0.14 10.35
C ILE A 52 0.97 -0.99 11.30
N GLU A 53 -0.30 -1.10 11.65
CA GLU A 53 -0.82 -2.04 12.66
C GLU A 53 -1.32 -3.35 12.08
N LEU A 54 -1.78 -3.36 10.83
CA LEU A 54 -2.39 -4.55 10.20
C LEU A 54 -1.74 -4.92 8.86
N GLY A 55 -0.92 -4.05 8.27
CA GLY A 55 -0.36 -4.24 6.95
C GLY A 55 -1.34 -4.03 5.80
N THR A 56 -2.57 -3.57 6.03
CA THR A 56 -3.49 -3.34 4.91
C THR A 56 -3.02 -2.17 4.04
N SER A 57 -3.11 -2.36 2.73
CA SER A 57 -2.72 -1.39 1.71
C SER A 57 -3.93 -0.88 0.93
N ASN A 58 -5.14 -0.98 1.49
CA ASN A 58 -6.36 -0.51 0.86
C ASN A 58 -6.25 0.97 0.46
N GLY A 59 -6.63 1.28 -0.78
CA GLY A 59 -6.52 2.62 -1.34
C GLY A 59 -5.09 3.05 -1.72
N SER A 60 -4.09 2.17 -1.60
CA SER A 60 -2.76 2.45 -2.15
C SER A 60 -2.76 2.39 -3.67
N HIS A 61 -2.06 3.34 -4.29
CA HIS A 61 -1.85 3.37 -5.75
C HIS A 61 -0.55 2.69 -6.16
N THR A 62 0.46 2.66 -5.27
CA THR A 62 1.80 2.16 -5.57
C THR A 62 2.04 0.75 -5.03
N VAL A 63 1.34 0.37 -3.95
CA VAL A 63 1.40 -0.97 -3.36
C VAL A 63 0.11 -1.72 -3.69
N PRO A 64 0.17 -3.00 -4.12
CA PRO A 64 -1.02 -3.79 -4.40
C PRO A 64 -2.01 -3.78 -3.24
N GLN A 65 -3.25 -3.36 -3.52
CA GLN A 65 -4.28 -3.19 -2.48
C GLN A 65 -4.80 -4.52 -1.95
N LEU A 66 -4.57 -4.78 -0.68
CA LEU A 66 -5.06 -5.97 0.00
C LEU A 66 -5.38 -5.70 1.48
N ASN A 67 -6.22 -6.56 2.03
CA ASN A 67 -6.60 -6.56 3.44
C ASN A 67 -6.78 -8.00 3.89
N LEU A 68 -6.02 -8.42 4.89
CA LEU A 68 -6.18 -9.71 5.57
C LEU A 68 -6.70 -9.42 6.98
N PRO A 69 -7.90 -9.89 7.37
CA PRO A 69 -8.38 -9.74 8.74
C PRO A 69 -7.37 -10.31 9.75
N PRO A 70 -7.11 -9.65 10.89
CA PRO A 70 -6.23 -10.19 11.93
C PRO A 70 -6.82 -11.48 12.50
N GLN A 71 -5.93 -12.36 12.97
CA GLN A 71 -6.30 -13.64 13.58
C GLN A 71 -5.66 -13.76 14.96
N ASP A 72 -6.37 -14.40 15.89
CA ASP A 72 -5.84 -14.66 17.23
C ASP A 72 -4.67 -15.64 17.21
N LYS A 73 -3.72 -15.44 18.13
CA LYS A 73 -2.55 -16.32 18.33
C LYS A 73 -1.66 -16.46 17.08
N THR A 74 -1.65 -15.44 16.23
CA THR A 74 -0.74 -15.34 15.08
C THR A 74 0.20 -14.15 15.25
N HIS A 75 1.33 -14.19 14.55
CA HIS A 75 2.16 -13.02 14.29
C HIS A 75 2.13 -12.74 12.80
N ARG A 76 2.03 -11.45 12.46
CA ARG A 76 1.87 -11.01 11.08
C ARG A 76 3.19 -10.52 10.51
N ILE A 77 3.52 -11.02 9.32
CA ILE A 77 4.70 -10.64 8.56
C ILE A 77 4.28 -10.14 7.19
N LEU A 78 4.79 -8.98 6.83
CA LEU A 78 4.62 -8.35 5.53
C LEU A 78 5.85 -8.65 4.69
N HIS A 79 5.64 -9.02 3.43
CA HIS A 79 6.72 -9.27 2.47
C HIS A 79 6.40 -8.62 1.13
N ILE A 80 7.27 -7.70 0.71
CA ILE A 80 7.25 -7.05 -0.59
C ILE A 80 8.40 -7.63 -1.40
N HIS A 81 8.12 -8.02 -2.64
CA HIS A 81 9.08 -8.61 -3.55
C HIS A 81 8.89 -8.10 -4.98
N GLU A 82 9.90 -8.25 -5.82
CA GLU A 82 9.79 -8.11 -7.26
C GLU A 82 8.77 -9.08 -7.82
N ASN A 83 7.94 -8.64 -8.77
CA ASN A 83 6.92 -9.50 -9.39
C ASN A 83 7.54 -10.50 -10.38
N ILE A 84 8.24 -11.51 -9.87
CA ILE A 84 8.86 -12.60 -10.64
C ILE A 84 8.23 -13.96 -10.30
N THR A 85 8.24 -14.86 -11.28
CA THR A 85 7.64 -16.20 -11.13
C THR A 85 8.35 -17.02 -10.05
N GLY A 86 7.57 -17.73 -9.23
CA GLY A 86 8.06 -18.73 -8.28
C GLY A 86 8.24 -18.23 -6.84
N VAL A 87 8.15 -16.92 -6.59
CA VAL A 87 8.35 -16.34 -5.25
C VAL A 87 7.42 -16.96 -4.20
N LEU A 88 6.12 -17.05 -4.49
CA LEU A 88 5.17 -17.64 -3.55
C LEU A 88 5.45 -19.12 -3.28
N GLY A 89 5.90 -19.86 -4.29
CA GLY A 89 6.32 -21.25 -4.15
C GLY A 89 7.55 -21.38 -3.25
N GLU A 90 8.56 -20.53 -3.46
CA GLU A 90 9.77 -20.49 -2.64
C GLU A 90 9.46 -20.15 -1.18
N ILE A 91 8.59 -19.16 -0.92
CA ILE A 91 8.11 -18.80 0.42
C ILE A 91 7.52 -20.04 1.11
N ASN A 92 6.57 -20.71 0.44
CA ASN A 92 5.87 -21.84 1.03
C ASN A 92 6.81 -23.04 1.27
N SER A 93 7.72 -23.33 0.33
CA SER A 93 8.71 -24.40 0.48
C SER A 93 9.64 -24.15 1.66
N LYS A 94 10.27 -22.96 1.74
CA LYS A 94 11.22 -22.66 2.82
C LYS A 94 10.57 -22.64 4.20
N LEU A 95 9.34 -22.13 4.32
CA LEU A 95 8.59 -22.18 5.58
C LEU A 95 8.24 -23.63 5.96
N SER A 96 7.84 -24.45 4.99
CA SER A 96 7.51 -25.86 5.21
C SER A 96 8.72 -26.70 5.65
N GLU A 97 9.92 -26.43 5.11
CA GLU A 97 11.17 -27.11 5.51
C GLU A 97 11.50 -26.91 6.99
N LYS A 98 11.05 -25.79 7.56
CA LYS A 98 11.19 -25.47 9.00
C LYS A 98 9.96 -25.87 9.83
N GLY A 99 8.97 -26.50 9.21
CA GLY A 99 7.71 -26.88 9.89
C GLY A 99 6.87 -25.68 10.33
N ILE A 100 7.04 -24.51 9.70
CA ILE A 100 6.30 -23.30 10.03
C ILE A 100 4.95 -23.33 9.30
N ASN A 101 3.87 -23.44 10.08
CA ASN A 101 2.53 -23.41 9.54
C ASN A 101 2.05 -21.96 9.26
N ILE A 102 1.41 -21.76 8.11
CA ILE A 102 0.78 -20.49 7.71
C ILE A 102 -0.71 -20.57 8.06
N LEU A 103 -1.21 -19.61 8.84
CA LEU A 103 -2.59 -19.55 9.34
C LEU A 103 -3.45 -18.61 8.49
N GLY A 104 -2.82 -17.62 7.86
CA GLY A 104 -3.45 -16.72 6.91
C GLY A 104 -2.41 -16.25 5.89
N GLN A 105 -2.83 -16.12 4.64
CA GLN A 105 -1.98 -15.60 3.58
C GLN A 105 -2.84 -14.86 2.58
N TYR A 106 -2.40 -13.67 2.17
CA TYR A 106 -3.00 -12.98 1.04
C TYR A 106 -1.93 -12.26 0.23
N LEU A 107 -1.77 -12.67 -1.03
CA LEU A 107 -0.89 -12.06 -2.02
C LEU A 107 -1.71 -11.27 -3.03
N LYS A 108 -1.19 -10.09 -3.41
CA LYS A 108 -1.59 -9.39 -4.62
C LYS A 108 -0.37 -8.77 -5.29
N THR A 109 -0.41 -8.66 -6.61
CA THR A 109 0.69 -8.11 -7.41
C THR A 109 0.22 -6.93 -8.24
N ASN A 110 1.16 -6.08 -8.63
CA ASN A 110 1.05 -5.16 -9.76
C ASN A 110 2.18 -5.45 -10.75
N ASN A 111 2.43 -4.58 -11.73
CA ASN A 111 3.45 -4.83 -12.76
C ASN A 111 4.88 -4.91 -12.21
N GLU A 112 5.15 -4.29 -11.05
CA GLU A 112 6.51 -4.13 -10.51
C GLU A 112 6.75 -5.03 -9.30
N ILE A 113 5.78 -5.09 -8.38
CA ILE A 113 5.94 -5.76 -7.09
C ILE A 113 4.79 -6.72 -6.78
N GLY A 114 5.13 -7.74 -6.00
CA GLY A 114 4.18 -8.51 -5.21
C GLY A 114 4.19 -8.06 -3.76
N TYR A 115 3.01 -8.06 -3.16
CA TYR A 115 2.82 -7.78 -1.74
C TYR A 115 2.03 -8.91 -1.11
N VAL A 116 2.61 -9.57 -0.11
CA VAL A 116 1.98 -10.65 0.64
C VAL A 116 1.97 -10.36 2.13
N ILE A 117 0.82 -10.58 2.75
CA ILE A 117 0.67 -10.67 4.20
C ILE A 117 0.63 -12.14 4.57
N LEU A 118 1.44 -12.53 5.55
CA LEU A 118 1.43 -13.86 6.14
C LEU A 118 1.15 -13.77 7.64
N ASP A 119 0.23 -14.59 8.11
CA ASP A 119 0.02 -14.85 9.53
C ASP A 119 0.59 -16.23 9.85
N VAL A 120 1.54 -16.29 10.78
CA VAL A 120 2.22 -17.52 11.22
C VAL A 120 2.05 -17.70 12.72
N ASN A 121 2.37 -18.89 13.24
CA ASN A 121 2.38 -19.11 14.69
C ASN A 121 3.37 -18.17 15.39
N THR A 122 2.95 -17.53 16.49
CA THR A 122 3.75 -16.53 17.22
C THR A 122 5.13 -17.02 17.66
N LYS A 123 5.26 -18.31 17.98
CA LYS A 123 6.53 -18.90 18.45
C LYS A 123 7.61 -18.96 17.37
N LEU A 124 7.23 -18.98 16.10
CA LEU A 124 8.12 -19.18 14.96
C LEU A 124 8.28 -17.92 14.09
N SER A 125 7.73 -16.78 14.53
CA SER A 125 7.68 -15.57 13.70
C SER A 125 9.04 -15.00 13.34
N LYS A 126 10.03 -15.08 14.25
CA LYS A 126 11.40 -14.61 13.99
C LYS A 126 12.08 -15.45 12.91
N GLU A 127 11.92 -16.77 12.98
CA GLU A 127 12.50 -17.68 11.98
C GLU A 127 11.82 -17.49 10.62
N ALA A 128 10.49 -17.40 10.59
CA ALA A 128 9.73 -17.08 9.38
C ALA A 128 10.18 -15.75 8.74
N PHE A 129 10.41 -14.72 9.57
CA PHE A 129 10.87 -13.41 9.10
C PHE A 129 12.26 -13.45 8.46
N GLU A 130 13.22 -14.18 9.05
CA GLU A 130 14.55 -14.34 8.45
C GLU A 130 14.49 -15.14 7.14
N ILE A 131 13.69 -16.21 7.08
CA ILE A 131 13.46 -16.97 5.84
C ILE A 131 12.95 -16.06 4.72
N LEU A 132 11.96 -15.22 5.03
CA LEU A 132 11.34 -14.32 4.06
C LEU A 132 12.32 -13.27 3.52
N LYS A 133 13.34 -12.87 4.27
CA LYS A 133 14.40 -11.98 3.77
C LYS A 133 15.28 -12.63 2.71
N GLU A 134 15.47 -13.94 2.80
CA GLU A 134 16.34 -14.71 1.91
C GLU A 134 15.62 -15.19 0.65
N VAL A 135 14.31 -14.95 0.52
CA VAL A 135 13.55 -15.30 -0.68
C VAL A 135 14.03 -14.44 -1.84
N ARG A 136 14.22 -15.06 -3.01
CA ARG A 136 14.66 -14.35 -4.21
C ARG A 136 13.71 -13.20 -4.56
N GLY A 137 14.27 -12.04 -4.90
CA GLY A 137 13.50 -10.86 -5.28
C GLY A 137 12.86 -10.13 -4.10
N THR A 138 13.19 -10.49 -2.85
CA THR A 138 12.70 -9.75 -1.68
C THR A 138 13.20 -8.31 -1.68
N ILE A 139 12.27 -7.37 -1.60
CA ILE A 139 12.54 -5.93 -1.51
C ILE A 139 12.49 -5.50 -0.04
N LYS A 140 11.45 -5.91 0.70
CA LYS A 140 11.26 -5.52 2.09
C LYS A 140 10.43 -6.52 2.86
N THR A 141 10.83 -6.76 4.10
CA THR A 141 10.04 -7.51 5.08
C THR A 141 9.79 -6.68 6.32
N ARG A 142 8.68 -6.95 7.02
CA ARG A 142 8.37 -6.33 8.31
C ARG A 142 7.50 -7.24 9.17
N ILE A 143 7.85 -7.38 10.44
CA ILE A 143 6.95 -7.94 11.47
C ILE A 143 6.03 -6.81 11.95
N VAL A 144 4.74 -7.13 12.11
CA VAL A 144 3.71 -6.16 12.51
C VAL A 144 3.37 -6.30 13.99
N TYR A 145 2.89 -7.47 14.39
CA TYR A 145 2.55 -7.86 15.76
C TYR A 145 2.99 -9.30 16.02
#